data_AF-A0A7C4ILK3-F1
#
_entry.id   AF-A0A7C4ILK3-F1
#
_cell.length_a   1.000
_cell.length_b   1.000
_cell.length_c   1.000
_cell.angle_alpha   90.00
_cell.angle_beta   90.00
_cell.angle_gamma   90.00
#
_symmetry.space_group_name_H-M   'P 1'
#
loop_
_entity.id
_entity.type
_entity.pdbx_description
1 polymer ?
#
loop_
_entity_poly.entity_id
_entity_poly.type
_entity_poly.pdbx_seq_one_letter_code
_entity_poly.pdbx_strand_id
1 'polypeptide(L)'
;DIKIMDGADFVARRKTADIDAVIIDSTDIIGFARSLFTPEFFSSVKNCLTEQGMFVTHTESLHFHKDMVIEIQEALKKIFPVVDLYTAAIATYPGNWWAFAVASKGGSPREVRNKTKIKTKYYSAEVHQQSFMPKGLYEKLMKRELEW
;
A
#
# COMPACT_ATOMS: atom_id res chain seq x y z
N ASP A 1 8.01 0.31 20.69
CA ASP A 1 7.72 -0.95 21.40
C ASP A 1 7.74 -2.08 20.38
N ILE A 2 8.15 -3.30 20.77
CA ILE A 2 8.18 -4.47 19.89
C ILE A 2 7.19 -5.49 20.45
N LYS A 3 6.27 -5.96 19.61
CA LYS A 3 5.28 -6.99 19.97
C LYS A 3 5.52 -8.22 19.10
N ILE A 4 5.66 -9.39 19.73
CA ILE A 4 5.79 -10.68 19.03
C ILE A 4 4.41 -11.33 18.98
N MET A 5 3.65 -11.08 17.92
CA MET A 5 2.32 -11.63 17.68
C MET A 5 1.90 -11.44 16.22
N ASP A 6 0.77 -12.02 15.82
CA ASP A 6 0.15 -11.76 14.53
C ASP A 6 -0.27 -10.28 14.41
N GLY A 7 0.12 -9.64 13.30
CA GLY A 7 -0.17 -8.22 13.03
C GLY A 7 -1.64 -7.93 12.75
N ALA A 8 -2.37 -8.86 12.11
CA ALA A 8 -3.81 -8.76 11.93
C ALA A 8 -4.52 -8.78 13.27
N ASP A 9 -4.13 -9.69 14.16
CA ASP A 9 -4.63 -9.75 15.53
C ASP A 9 -4.33 -8.48 16.32
N PHE A 10 -3.12 -7.93 16.17
CA PHE A 10 -2.74 -6.69 16.83
C PHE A 10 -3.65 -5.54 16.41
N VAL A 11 -3.90 -5.38 15.11
CA VAL A 11 -4.75 -4.32 14.56
C VAL A 11 -6.22 -4.54 14.96
N ALA A 12 -6.72 -5.77 14.83
CA ALA A 12 -8.12 -6.12 15.14
C ALA A 12 -8.49 -5.89 16.62
N ARG A 13 -7.53 -6.03 17.53
CA ARG A 13 -7.75 -5.80 18.97
C ARG A 13 -7.71 -4.32 19.35
N ARG A 14 -7.26 -3.41 18.48
CA ARG A 14 -7.23 -1.98 18.80
C ARG A 14 -8.65 -1.41 18.80
N LYS A 15 -8.95 -0.67 19.85
CA LYS A 15 -10.23 0.04 20.03
C LYS A 15 -10.10 1.55 19.83
N THR A 16 -8.88 2.05 19.65
CA THR A 16 -8.55 3.47 19.52
C THR A 16 -8.01 3.76 18.12
N ALA A 17 -8.42 4.90 17.57
CA ALA A 17 -7.93 5.44 16.32
C ALA A 17 -6.73 6.37 16.58
N ASP A 18 -5.57 5.78 16.85
CA ASP A 18 -4.37 6.46 17.35
C ASP A 18 -3.09 6.15 16.55
N ILE A 19 -3.22 5.47 15.41
CA ILE A 19 -2.10 5.18 14.50
C ILE A 19 -2.14 6.13 13.31
N ASP A 20 -1.05 6.86 13.05
CA ASP A 20 -0.97 7.75 11.89
C ASP A 20 -0.59 7.02 10.59
N ALA A 21 0.17 5.93 10.70
CA ALA A 21 0.59 5.15 9.54
C ALA A 21 0.68 3.66 9.88
N VAL A 22 0.13 2.83 9.00
CA VAL A 22 0.32 1.37 9.00
C VAL A 22 1.11 1.00 7.74
N ILE A 23 2.24 0.33 7.93
CA ILE A 23 3.08 -0.17 6.85
C ILE A 23 3.15 -1.68 7.00
N ILE A 24 2.69 -2.41 5.99
CA ILE A 24 2.78 -3.87 5.95
C ILE A 24 4.01 -4.24 5.12
N ASP A 25 5.02 -4.72 5.83
CA ASP A 25 6.25 -5.26 5.28
C ASP A 25 6.26 -6.77 5.53
N SER A 26 5.37 -7.48 4.82
CA SER A 26 5.26 -8.95 4.91
C SER A 26 5.99 -9.62 3.76
N THR A 27 6.21 -10.93 3.89
CA THR A 27 6.61 -11.79 2.77
C THR A 27 5.52 -11.84 1.69
N ASP A 28 5.81 -12.58 0.61
CA ASP A 28 4.88 -12.88 -0.49
C ASP A 28 3.47 -13.21 0.00
N ILE A 29 2.45 -12.84 -0.78
CA ILE A 29 1.02 -12.93 -0.45
C ILE A 29 0.51 -14.39 -0.58
N ILE A 30 1.14 -15.29 0.17
CA ILE A 30 0.84 -16.71 0.25
C ILE A 30 0.80 -17.16 1.71
N GLY A 31 0.15 -18.29 1.96
CA GLY A 31 0.06 -18.87 3.30
C GLY A 31 -0.48 -17.87 4.33
N PHE A 32 0.25 -17.69 5.43
CA PHE A 32 -0.15 -16.84 6.55
C PHE A 32 -0.30 -15.36 6.17
N ALA A 33 0.43 -14.86 5.18
CA ALA A 33 0.36 -13.45 4.80
C ALA A 33 -1.00 -13.07 4.20
N ARG A 34 -1.78 -14.03 3.66
CA ARG A 34 -3.10 -13.75 3.06
C ARG A 34 -4.09 -13.08 4.01
N SER A 35 -3.99 -13.32 5.32
CA SER A 35 -4.85 -12.65 6.31
C SER A 35 -4.68 -11.13 6.31
N LEU A 36 -3.53 -10.62 5.85
CA LEU A 36 -3.22 -9.19 5.75
C LEU A 36 -3.78 -8.52 4.48
N PHE A 37 -4.47 -9.28 3.62
CA PHE A 37 -4.98 -8.79 2.33
C PHE A 37 -6.48 -9.02 2.16
N THR A 38 -7.22 -9.14 3.27
CA THR A 38 -8.68 -9.29 3.24
C THR A 38 -9.40 -7.96 3.51
N PRO A 39 -10.65 -7.80 3.02
CA PRO A 39 -11.46 -6.63 3.34
C PRO A 39 -11.65 -6.40 4.85
N GLU A 40 -11.72 -7.48 5.63
CA GLU A 40 -11.85 -7.41 7.09
C GLU A 40 -10.60 -6.79 7.70
N PHE A 41 -9.40 -7.23 7.29
CA PHE A 41 -8.15 -6.67 7.75
C PHE A 41 -8.01 -5.19 7.34
N PHE A 42 -8.30 -4.84 6.09
CA PHE A 42 -8.27 -3.44 5.65
C PHE A 42 -9.25 -2.56 6.43
N SER A 43 -10.42 -3.11 6.81
CA SER A 43 -11.38 -2.41 7.67
C SER A 43 -10.83 -2.21 9.09
N SER A 44 -10.20 -3.24 9.67
CA SER A 44 -9.54 -3.11 10.97
C SER A 44 -8.42 -2.07 10.96
N VAL A 45 -7.61 -2.04 9.90
CA VAL A 45 -6.58 -1.01 9.68
C VAL A 45 -7.22 0.38 9.63
N LYS A 46 -8.28 0.58 8.83
CA LYS A 46 -8.96 1.87 8.75
C LYS A 46 -9.48 2.34 10.12
N ASN A 47 -9.96 1.42 10.95
CA ASN A 47 -10.50 1.74 12.27
C ASN A 47 -9.42 2.16 13.29
N CYS A 48 -8.21 1.60 13.22
CA CYS A 48 -7.12 2.01 14.11
C CYS A 48 -6.39 3.27 13.63
N LEU A 49 -6.60 3.69 12.38
CA LEU A 49 -5.99 4.89 11.81
C LEU A 49 -6.67 6.17 12.29
N THR A 50 -5.85 7.20 12.58
CA THR A 50 -6.32 8.57 12.83
C THR A 50 -7.06 9.13 11.59
N GLU A 51 -7.77 10.25 11.72
CA GLU A 51 -8.49 10.86 10.58
C GLU A 51 -7.59 11.22 9.39
N GLN A 52 -6.30 11.45 9.64
CA GLN A 52 -5.31 11.73 8.60
C GLN A 52 -4.44 10.51 8.26
N GLY A 53 -4.80 9.34 8.78
CA GLY A 53 -3.98 8.15 8.74
C GLY A 53 -3.81 7.56 7.34
N MET A 54 -2.71 6.83 7.16
CA MET A 54 -2.34 6.18 5.91
C MET A 54 -1.99 4.70 6.09
N PHE A 55 -2.22 3.94 5.03
CA PHE A 55 -1.88 2.53 4.93
C PHE A 55 -1.02 2.31 3.68
N VAL A 56 0.03 1.50 3.80
CA VAL A 56 0.87 1.06 2.66
C VAL A 56 1.13 -0.43 2.78
N THR A 57 1.06 -1.14 1.66
CA THR A 57 1.53 -2.53 1.53
C THR A 57 2.13 -2.75 0.14
N HIS A 58 3.04 -3.71 0.02
CA HIS A 58 3.45 -4.20 -1.29
C HIS A 58 2.31 -5.03 -1.92
N THR A 59 2.25 -5.08 -3.25
CA THR A 59 1.24 -5.83 -4.01
C THR A 59 1.87 -6.64 -5.14
N GLU A 60 3.09 -7.14 -4.93
CA GLU A 60 3.83 -7.96 -5.89
C GLU A 60 4.25 -7.21 -7.19
N SER A 61 4.78 -7.98 -8.13
CA SER A 61 5.20 -7.54 -9.47
C SER A 61 4.02 -7.15 -10.35
N LEU A 62 4.10 -5.99 -11.03
CA LEU A 62 3.13 -5.66 -12.07
C LEU A 62 3.15 -6.73 -13.16
N HIS A 63 4.33 -7.05 -13.71
CA HIS A 63 4.46 -7.97 -14.85
C HIS A 63 3.92 -9.37 -14.60
N PHE A 64 4.11 -9.91 -13.39
CA PHE A 64 3.75 -11.30 -13.12
C PHE A 64 2.47 -11.48 -12.31
N HIS A 65 2.05 -10.45 -11.56
CA HIS A 65 0.96 -10.54 -10.58
C HIS A 65 -0.06 -9.40 -10.76
N LYS A 66 -0.21 -8.89 -11.99
CA LYS A 66 -1.15 -7.81 -12.35
C LYS A 66 -2.56 -8.00 -11.77
N ASP A 67 -3.13 -9.19 -11.86
CA ASP A 67 -4.48 -9.46 -11.34
C ASP A 67 -4.55 -9.29 -9.82
N MET A 68 -3.53 -9.74 -9.09
CA MET A 68 -3.43 -9.55 -7.64
C MET A 68 -3.31 -8.07 -7.27
N VAL A 69 -2.51 -7.30 -8.02
CA VAL A 69 -2.41 -5.84 -7.85
C VAL A 69 -3.81 -5.20 -7.97
N ILE A 70 -4.58 -5.59 -9.00
CA ILE A 70 -5.93 -5.06 -9.26
C ILE A 70 -6.89 -5.45 -8.13
N GLU A 71 -6.89 -6.72 -7.71
CA GLU A 71 -7.77 -7.21 -6.64
C GLU A 71 -7.53 -6.47 -5.31
N ILE A 72 -6.27 -6.22 -4.94
CA ILE A 72 -5.94 -5.48 -3.72
C ILE A 72 -6.37 -4.01 -3.85
N GLN A 73 -6.17 -3.39 -5.01
CA GLN A 73 -6.63 -2.03 -5.28
C GLN A 73 -8.16 -1.92 -5.18
N GLU A 74 -8.90 -2.89 -5.73
CA GLU A 74 -10.36 -2.96 -5.62
C GLU A 74 -10.83 -3.16 -4.17
N ALA A 75 -10.17 -4.04 -3.43
CA ALA A 75 -10.49 -4.28 -2.03
C ALA A 75 -10.28 -3.02 -1.18
N LEU A 76 -9.16 -2.32 -1.37
CA LEU A 76 -8.88 -1.06 -0.68
C LEU A 76 -9.89 0.03 -1.03
N LYS A 77 -10.31 0.14 -2.31
CA LYS A 77 -11.29 1.15 -2.76
C LYS A 77 -12.68 1.00 -2.14
N LYS A 78 -13.03 -0.22 -1.70
CA LYS A 78 -14.29 -0.46 -0.96
C LYS A 78 -14.22 0.10 0.47
N ILE A 79 -13.02 0.27 1.01
CA ILE A 79 -12.79 0.61 2.43
C ILE A 79 -12.33 2.06 2.59
N PHE A 80 -11.36 2.52 1.80
CA PHE A 80 -10.72 3.82 1.94
C PHE A 80 -11.24 4.84 0.91
N PRO A 81 -11.41 6.12 1.30
CA PRO A 81 -11.82 7.17 0.36
C PRO A 81 -10.74 7.53 -0.65
N VAL A 82 -9.46 7.33 -0.32
CA VAL A 82 -8.33 7.57 -1.22
C VAL A 82 -7.49 6.31 -1.30
N VAL A 83 -7.29 5.83 -2.53
CA VAL A 83 -6.45 4.68 -2.87
C VAL A 83 -5.65 5.02 -4.12
N ASP A 84 -4.37 4.68 -4.10
CA ASP A 84 -3.45 4.93 -5.20
C ASP A 84 -2.43 3.77 -5.31
N LEU A 85 -1.64 3.80 -6.38
CA LEU A 85 -0.59 2.83 -6.64
C LEU A 85 0.70 3.55 -6.99
N TYR A 86 1.78 3.20 -6.31
CA TYR A 86 3.12 3.60 -6.72
C TYR A 86 3.97 2.38 -7.00
N THR A 87 5.05 2.60 -7.74
CA THR A 87 5.93 1.53 -8.20
C THR A 87 7.39 1.90 -8.00
N ALA A 88 8.24 0.88 -7.91
CA ALA A 88 9.67 1.06 -7.90
C ALA A 88 10.34 -0.06 -8.71
N ALA A 89 11.47 0.26 -9.34
CA ALA A 89 12.35 -0.74 -9.94
C ALA A 89 13.22 -1.35 -8.85
N ILE A 90 13.02 -2.62 -8.55
CA ILE A 90 13.76 -3.39 -7.54
C ILE A 90 14.37 -4.60 -8.24
N ALA A 91 15.65 -4.48 -8.62
CA ALA A 91 16.33 -5.44 -9.48
C ALA A 91 16.36 -6.88 -8.94
N THR A 92 16.29 -7.05 -7.62
CA THR A 92 16.32 -8.35 -6.95
C THR A 92 14.94 -8.96 -6.75
N TYR A 93 13.86 -8.25 -7.07
CA TYR A 93 12.49 -8.76 -6.95
C TYR A 93 11.98 -9.28 -8.29
N PRO A 94 11.18 -10.35 -8.31
CA PRO A 94 10.64 -10.93 -9.54
C PRO A 94 9.96 -9.88 -10.43
N GLY A 95 10.44 -9.77 -11.67
CA GLY A 95 9.88 -8.86 -12.67
C GLY A 95 10.35 -7.42 -12.55
N ASN A 96 11.20 -7.06 -11.57
CA ASN A 96 11.80 -5.74 -11.35
C ASN A 96 10.80 -4.62 -11.01
N TRP A 97 9.71 -4.50 -11.77
CA TRP A 97 8.69 -3.46 -11.59
C TRP A 97 7.70 -3.83 -10.47
N TRP A 98 8.09 -3.50 -9.24
CA TRP A 98 7.33 -3.83 -8.05
C TRP A 98 6.27 -2.77 -7.75
N ALA A 99 5.12 -3.22 -7.26
CA ALA A 99 3.97 -2.39 -6.98
C ALA A 99 3.68 -2.29 -5.48
N PHE A 100 3.16 -1.13 -5.10
CA PHE A 100 2.77 -0.82 -3.73
C PHE A 100 1.42 -0.13 -3.73
N ALA A 101 0.46 -0.74 -3.03
CA ALA A 101 -0.83 -0.12 -2.79
C ALA A 101 -0.73 0.82 -1.59
N VAL A 102 -1.32 2.00 -1.75
CA VAL A 102 -1.42 2.99 -0.69
C VAL A 102 -2.85 3.46 -0.55
N ALA A 103 -3.29 3.66 0.69
CA ALA A 103 -4.61 4.15 1.00
C ALA A 103 -4.56 5.20 2.12
N SER A 104 -5.52 6.12 2.15
CA SER A 104 -5.65 7.13 3.20
C SER A 104 -7.11 7.39 3.55
N LYS A 105 -7.36 7.78 4.80
CA LYS A 105 -8.67 8.30 5.25
C LYS A 105 -8.97 9.72 4.74
N GLY A 106 -7.96 10.42 4.20
CA GLY A 106 -8.12 11.79 3.72
C GLY A 106 -7.09 12.15 2.67
N GLY A 107 -6.08 12.94 3.05
CA GLY A 107 -5.23 13.61 2.06
C GLY A 107 -4.44 12.68 1.13
N SER A 108 -4.11 13.21 -0.04
CA SER A 108 -3.46 12.48 -1.14
C SER A 108 -2.08 11.93 -0.75
N PRO A 109 -1.80 10.64 -0.98
CA PRO A 109 -0.46 10.07 -0.83
C PRO A 109 0.58 10.66 -1.79
N ARG A 110 0.16 11.25 -2.92
CA ARG A 110 1.06 11.88 -3.89
C ARG A 110 1.70 13.16 -3.36
N GLU A 111 1.08 13.78 -2.36
CA GLU A 111 1.53 15.05 -1.78
C GLU A 111 2.59 14.81 -0.70
N VAL A 112 3.78 15.36 -0.91
CA VAL A 112 4.85 15.34 0.09
C VAL A 112 4.52 16.39 1.17
N ARG A 113 4.08 15.94 2.34
CA ARG A 113 3.70 16.83 3.46
C ARG A 113 4.89 17.33 4.27
N ASN A 114 5.95 16.53 4.37
CA ASN A 114 7.09 16.79 5.23
C ASN A 114 8.40 16.78 4.43
N LYS A 115 9.31 17.69 4.77
CA LYS A 115 10.68 17.64 4.25
C LYS A 115 11.42 16.45 4.83
N THR A 116 12.14 15.71 3.99
CA THR A 116 13.01 14.62 4.42
C THR A 116 14.15 15.19 5.27
N LYS A 117 14.27 14.70 6.50
CA LYS A 117 15.31 15.14 7.47
C LYS A 117 16.47 14.15 7.63
N ILE A 118 16.38 13.01 6.95
CA ILE A 118 17.36 11.92 7.02
C ILE A 118 18.09 11.78 5.68
N LYS A 119 19.34 11.30 5.73
CA LYS A 119 20.08 10.97 4.52
C LYS A 119 19.55 9.66 3.93
N THR A 120 19.12 9.71 2.68
CA THR A 120 18.57 8.58 1.93
C THR A 120 19.48 8.24 0.74
N LYS A 121 19.44 6.99 0.28
CA LYS A 121 20.13 6.57 -0.96
C LYS A 121 19.22 6.64 -2.19
N TYR A 122 17.91 6.44 -1.98
CA TYR A 122 16.92 6.34 -3.06
C TYR A 122 15.84 7.41 -2.95
N TYR A 123 15.14 7.46 -1.82
CA TYR A 123 14.02 8.39 -1.63
C TYR A 123 14.46 9.86 -1.73
N SER A 124 13.72 10.66 -2.49
CA SER A 124 13.71 12.12 -2.46
C SER A 124 12.27 12.59 -2.67
N ALA A 125 11.98 13.87 -2.40
CA ALA A 125 10.64 14.42 -2.67
C ALA A 125 10.26 14.31 -4.17
N GLU A 126 11.24 14.43 -5.06
CA GLU A 126 11.05 14.24 -6.51
C GLU A 126 10.76 12.78 -6.85
N VAL A 127 11.55 11.83 -6.31
CA VAL A 127 11.30 10.40 -6.49
C VAL A 127 9.92 10.00 -5.97
N HIS A 128 9.49 10.54 -4.83
CA HIS A 128 8.15 10.33 -4.30
C HIS A 128 7.09 10.72 -5.33
N GLN A 129 7.15 11.94 -5.86
CA GLN A 129 6.17 12.44 -6.83
C GLN A 129 6.14 11.60 -8.12
N GLN A 130 7.30 11.15 -8.59
CA GLN A 130 7.44 10.37 -9.82
C GLN A 130 7.14 8.88 -9.65
N SER A 131 7.16 8.35 -8.41
CA SER A 131 6.94 6.93 -8.15
C SER A 131 5.51 6.45 -8.43
N PHE A 132 4.54 7.36 -8.33
CA PHE A 132 3.13 7.02 -8.51
C PHE A 132 2.81 6.71 -9.96
N MET A 133 2.03 5.67 -10.18
CA MET A 133 1.57 5.31 -11.51
C MET A 133 0.85 6.51 -12.17
N PRO A 134 1.16 6.87 -13.42
CA PRO A 134 0.43 7.91 -14.12
C PRO A 134 -1.07 7.61 -14.18
N LYS A 135 -1.93 8.62 -13.99
CA LYS A 135 -3.38 8.42 -13.85
C LYS A 135 -3.99 7.62 -15.01
N GLY A 136 -3.64 7.96 -16.25
CA GLY A 136 -4.13 7.23 -17.42
C GLY A 136 -3.65 5.78 -17.48
N LEU A 137 -2.46 5.47 -16.97
CA LEU A 137 -1.98 4.09 -16.88
C LEU A 137 -2.69 3.32 -15.76
N TYR A 138 -2.90 3.97 -14.62
CA TYR A 138 -3.63 3.41 -13.49
C TYR A 138 -5.10 3.12 -13.86
N GLU A 139 -5.75 4.01 -14.61
CA GLU A 139 -7.11 3.78 -15.11
C GLU A 139 -7.18 2.55 -16.02
N LYS A 140 -6.23 2.41 -16.97
CA LYS A 140 -6.13 1.21 -17.83
C LYS A 140 -5.88 -0.06 -17.01
N LEU A 141 -4.99 0.00 -16.01
CA LEU A 141 -4.75 -1.11 -15.09
C LEU A 141 -6.05 -1.55 -14.41
N MET A 142 -6.79 -0.62 -13.80
CA MET A 142 -8.02 -0.93 -13.08
C MET A 142 -9.16 -1.41 -13.99
N LYS A 143 -9.17 -1.00 -15.26
CA LYS A 143 -10.10 -1.51 -16.27
C LYS A 143 -9.66 -2.83 -16.91
N ARG A 144 -8.51 -3.38 -16.50
CA ARG A 144 -7.91 -4.60 -17.09
C ARG A 144 -7.60 -4.44 -18.59
N GLU A 145 -7.24 -3.22 -19.02
CA GLU A 145 -6.93 -2.87 -20.41
C GLU A 145 -5.43 -2.94 -20.74
N LEU A 146 -4.59 -3.38 -19.80
CA LEU A 146 -3.15 -3.55 -20.03
C LEU A 146 -2.87 -4.97 -20.51
N GLU A 147 -2.26 -5.11 -21.68
CA GLU A 147 -2.04 -6.40 -22.36
C GLU A 147 -0.68 -7.03 -22.13
N TRP A 148 0.26 -6.32 -21.50
CA TRP A 148 1.50 -6.93 -21.07
C TRP A 148 1.27 -7.97 -19.97
#